data_AF-A0A2C9KFU4-F1
#
_entry.id   AF-A0A2C9KFU4-F1
#
_cell.length_a   1.000
_cell.length_b   1.000
_cell.length_c   1.000
_cell.angle_alpha   90.00
_cell.angle_beta   90.00
_cell.angle_gamma   90.00
#
_symmetry.space_group_name_H-M   'P 1'
#
loop_
_entity.id
_entity.type
_entity.pdbx_description
1 polymer ?
#
loop_
_entity_poly.entity_id
_entity_poly.type
_entity_poly.pdbx_seq_one_letter_code
_entity_poly.pdbx_strand_id
1 'polypeptide(L)'
;MASSVLRAAGDIIQIELLTRYKIGIGVGDFAQSSGGMLPCDYILHVCLPYYRPDNIRQILHIISRLLDRAEKLKAKSISFPALGTGILRYPPDISAEIVMEAIRLHAEKNTHALQSVNIVVFPKDKKSYSQ
;
A
#
# COMPACT_ATOMS: atom_id res chain seq x y z
N MET A 1 9.61 -3.40 -7.96
CA MET A 1 8.15 -3.48 -7.83
C MET A 1 7.43 -2.36 -8.59
N ALA A 2 7.82 -1.09 -8.44
CA ALA A 2 7.21 0.00 -9.21
C ALA A 2 7.32 -0.19 -10.75
N SER A 3 8.48 -0.64 -11.24
CA SER A 3 8.73 -0.86 -12.68
C SER A 3 7.85 -1.94 -13.30
N SER A 4 7.46 -2.97 -12.54
CA SER A 4 6.60 -4.06 -13.02
C SER A 4 5.13 -3.65 -13.11
N VAL A 5 4.68 -2.78 -12.19
CA VAL A 5 3.32 -2.20 -12.23
C VAL A 5 3.20 -1.24 -13.42
N LEU A 6 4.17 -0.34 -13.60
CA LEU A 6 4.17 0.63 -14.71
C LEU A 6 4.12 -0.07 -16.08
N ARG A 7 4.94 -1.10 -16.29
CA ARG A 7 5.00 -1.81 -17.57
C ARG A 7 3.71 -2.53 -17.91
N ALA A 8 2.96 -2.97 -16.90
CA ALA A 8 1.72 -3.72 -17.09
C ALA A 8 0.48 -2.81 -17.16
N ALA A 9 0.51 -1.63 -16.53
CA ALA A 9 -0.64 -0.72 -16.50
C ALA A 9 -0.73 0.24 -17.69
N GLY A 10 0.39 0.47 -18.39
CA GLY A 10 0.51 1.47 -19.46
C GLY A 10 0.75 2.89 -18.95
N ASP A 11 0.86 3.83 -19.88
CA ASP A 11 1.29 5.21 -19.59
C ASP A 11 0.26 6.04 -18.82
N ILE A 12 -1.00 5.59 -18.76
CA ILE A 12 -2.10 6.34 -18.14
C ILE A 12 -1.84 6.63 -16.66
N ILE A 13 -1.22 5.69 -15.94
CA ILE A 13 -0.85 5.90 -14.53
C ILE A 13 0.11 7.08 -14.41
N GLN A 14 1.15 7.12 -15.25
CA GLN A 14 2.15 8.19 -15.21
C GLN A 14 1.52 9.54 -15.55
N ILE A 15 0.63 9.57 -16.56
CA ILE A 15 -0.10 10.78 -16.95
C ILE A 15 -0.96 11.29 -15.80
N GLU A 16 -1.75 10.43 -15.15
CA GLU A 16 -2.61 10.82 -14.03
C GLU A 16 -1.80 11.35 -12.85
N LEU A 17 -0.69 10.68 -12.51
CA LEU A 17 0.17 11.08 -11.41
C LEU A 17 0.83 12.44 -11.67
N LEU A 18 1.41 12.65 -12.85
CA LEU A 18 2.03 13.92 -13.21
C LEU A 18 1.00 15.06 -13.32
N THR A 19 -0.23 14.75 -13.73
CA THR A 19 -1.29 15.76 -13.84
C THR A 19 -1.79 16.21 -12.47
N ARG A 20 -2.04 15.26 -11.55
CA ARG A 20 -2.67 15.52 -10.24
C ARG A 20 -1.66 15.86 -9.14
N TYR A 21 -0.44 15.35 -9.24
CA TYR A 21 0.62 15.48 -8.24
C TYR A 21 1.87 16.11 -8.87
N LYS A 22 1.72 17.30 -9.47
CA LYS A 22 2.78 18.02 -10.20
C LYS A 22 4.06 18.25 -9.38
N ILE A 23 3.91 18.43 -8.07
CA ILE A 23 5.01 18.65 -7.12
C ILE A 23 5.44 17.37 -6.40
N GLY A 24 4.88 16.21 -6.79
CA GLY A 24 5.05 14.94 -6.09
C GLY A 24 4.22 14.84 -4.81
N ILE A 25 4.53 13.81 -4.02
CA ILE A 25 3.95 13.56 -2.70
C ILE A 25 5.06 13.51 -1.64
N GLY A 26 4.73 13.95 -0.42
CA GLY A 26 5.65 13.91 0.71
C GLY A 26 5.86 12.50 1.27
N VAL A 27 6.94 12.31 2.03
CA VAL A 27 7.15 11.10 2.81
C VAL A 27 6.01 10.94 3.81
N GLY A 28 5.44 9.74 3.85
CA GLY A 28 4.27 9.41 4.64
C GLY A 28 2.95 9.69 3.94
N ASP A 29 2.96 10.16 2.69
CA ASP A 29 1.75 10.39 1.91
C ASP A 29 1.55 9.39 0.77
N PHE A 30 0.38 9.43 0.15
CA PHE A 30 0.07 8.58 -1.01
C PHE A 30 -0.65 9.35 -2.11
N ALA A 31 -0.34 8.98 -3.35
CA ALA A 31 -1.06 9.42 -4.53
C ALA A 31 -2.05 8.34 -4.99
N GLN A 32 -3.10 8.74 -5.70
CA GLN A 32 -4.08 7.81 -6.27
C GLN A 32 -4.14 7.97 -7.79
N SER A 33 -4.12 6.83 -8.48
CA SER A 33 -4.45 6.70 -9.90
C SER A 33 -5.55 5.65 -10.12
N SER A 34 -6.07 5.58 -11.34
CA SER A 34 -6.77 4.40 -11.86
C SER A 34 -5.80 3.19 -11.96
N GLY A 35 -6.36 2.00 -12.18
CA GLY A 35 -5.58 0.78 -12.45
C GLY A 35 -4.96 0.70 -13.84
N GLY A 36 -5.35 1.57 -14.77
CA GLY A 36 -4.97 1.45 -16.18
C GLY A 36 -5.36 0.10 -16.76
N MET A 37 -4.38 -0.63 -17.31
CA MET A 37 -4.58 -1.99 -17.87
C MET A 37 -4.53 -3.13 -16.83
N LEU A 38 -4.35 -2.82 -15.54
CA LEU A 38 -4.32 -3.84 -14.50
C LEU A 38 -5.74 -4.25 -14.08
N PRO A 39 -5.93 -5.49 -13.57
CA PRO A 39 -7.22 -5.97 -13.07
C PRO A 39 -7.52 -5.38 -11.67
N CYS A 40 -7.52 -4.06 -11.54
CA CYS A 40 -7.89 -3.33 -10.32
C CYS A 40 -8.46 -1.96 -10.67
N ASP A 41 -9.37 -1.44 -9.85
CA ASP A 41 -10.00 -0.13 -10.10
C ASP A 41 -9.05 1.05 -9.85
N TYR A 42 -8.25 0.94 -8.78
CA TYR A 42 -7.38 2.02 -8.31
C TYR A 42 -6.03 1.50 -7.84
N ILE A 43 -5.02 2.37 -7.92
CA ILE A 43 -3.70 2.15 -7.30
C ILE A 43 -3.40 3.29 -6.34
N LEU A 44 -3.02 2.93 -5.12
CA LEU A 44 -2.52 3.86 -4.11
C LEU A 44 -0.98 3.80 -4.07
N HIS A 45 -0.34 4.85 -4.57
CA HIS A 45 1.11 5.00 -4.67
C HIS A 45 1.63 5.64 -3.38
N VAL A 46 2.12 4.82 -2.45
CA VAL A 46 2.56 5.28 -1.13
C VAL A 46 4.05 5.63 -1.12
N CYS A 47 4.39 6.77 -0.52
CA CYS A 47 5.76 7.18 -0.22
C CYS A 47 6.08 6.84 1.24
N LEU A 48 6.66 5.66 1.49
CA LEU A 48 7.03 5.22 2.84
C LEU A 48 8.38 5.80 3.28
N PRO A 49 8.56 6.15 4.57
CA PRO A 49 9.87 6.49 5.12
C PRO A 49 10.77 5.26 5.15
N TYR A 50 12.08 5.46 5.29
CA TYR A 50 13.00 4.39 5.67
C TYR A 50 12.63 3.82 7.03
N TYR A 51 12.80 2.51 7.21
CA TYR A 51 12.53 1.89 8.50
C TYR A 51 13.45 2.46 9.59
N ARG A 52 12.86 2.81 10.73
CA ARG A 52 13.56 3.10 11.98
C ARG A 52 12.74 2.55 13.15
N PRO A 53 13.36 2.04 14.21
CA PRO A 53 12.60 1.50 15.36
C PRO A 53 11.62 2.49 15.99
N ASP A 54 11.89 3.80 15.89
CA ASP A 54 11.08 4.88 16.45
C ASP A 54 9.91 5.34 15.56
N ASN A 55 9.84 4.90 14.30
CA ASN A 55 8.83 5.36 13.34
C ASN A 55 7.70 4.35 13.05
N ILE A 56 7.60 3.27 13.83
CA ILE A 56 6.55 2.25 13.71
C ILE A 56 5.14 2.86 13.72
N ARG A 57 4.88 3.81 14.63
CA ARG A 57 3.57 4.50 14.71
C ARG A 57 3.25 5.31 13.45
N GLN A 58 4.26 5.91 12.83
CA GLN A 58 4.10 6.65 11.58
C GLN A 58 3.70 5.70 10.45
N ILE A 59 4.36 4.54 10.35
CA ILE A 59 4.06 3.50 9.35
C ILE A 59 2.64 2.97 9.52
N LEU A 60 2.26 2.63 10.76
CA LEU A 60 0.92 2.17 11.09
C LEU A 60 -0.15 3.19 10.67
N HIS A 61 0.12 4.47 10.94
CA HIS A 61 -0.77 5.57 10.54
C HIS A 61 -0.91 5.65 9.02
N ILE A 62 0.18 5.52 8.26
CA ILE A 62 0.14 5.52 6.79
C ILE A 62 -0.73 4.39 6.27
N ILE A 63 -0.54 3.16 6.75
CA ILE A 63 -1.31 1.99 6.30
C ILE A 63 -2.80 2.15 6.68
N SER A 64 -3.09 2.67 7.87
CA SER A 64 -4.46 2.98 8.30
C SER A 64 -5.14 3.97 7.35
N ARG A 65 -4.43 5.01 6.89
CA ARG A 65 -4.97 5.96 5.91
C ARG A 65 -5.23 5.31 4.54
N LEU A 66 -4.45 4.29 4.14
CA LEU A 66 -4.70 3.53 2.91
C LEU A 66 -5.99 2.70 3.01
N LEU A 67 -6.21 2.03 4.15
CA LEU A 67 -7.44 1.29 4.43
C LEU A 67 -8.67 2.22 4.45
N ASP A 68 -8.58 3.33 5.18
CA ASP A 68 -9.65 4.33 5.23
C ASP A 68 -9.92 4.94 3.84
N ARG A 69 -8.90 5.04 2.98
CA ARG A 69 -9.09 5.48 1.59
C ARG A 69 -9.82 4.43 0.76
N ALA A 70 -9.48 3.15 0.90
CA ALA A 70 -10.16 2.06 0.20
C ALA A 70 -11.65 2.02 0.56
N GLU A 71 -11.97 2.20 1.84
CA GLU A 71 -13.36 2.29 2.31
C GLU A 71 -14.09 3.48 1.66
N LYS A 72 -13.47 4.67 1.63
CA LYS A 72 -14.04 5.86 0.96
C LYS A 72 -14.24 5.69 -0.54
N LEU A 73 -13.41 4.86 -1.17
CA LEU A 73 -13.55 4.48 -2.59
C LEU A 73 -14.63 3.40 -2.79
N LYS A 74 -15.22 2.89 -1.71
CA LYS A 74 -16.15 1.75 -1.69
C LYS A 74 -15.55 0.49 -2.33
N ALA A 75 -14.24 0.33 -2.21
CA ALA A 75 -13.54 -0.84 -2.72
C ALA A 75 -13.89 -2.07 -1.87
N LYS A 76 -14.23 -3.18 -2.51
CA LYS A 76 -14.50 -4.46 -1.82
C LYS A 76 -13.24 -5.14 -1.31
N SER A 77 -12.10 -4.89 -1.96
CA SER A 77 -10.82 -5.49 -1.60
C SER A 77 -9.66 -4.53 -1.79
N ILE A 78 -8.62 -4.69 -0.97
CA ILE A 78 -7.32 -4.04 -1.14
C ILE A 78 -6.20 -5.07 -1.02
N SER A 79 -5.16 -4.91 -1.82
CA SER A 79 -4.00 -5.81 -1.82
C SER A 79 -2.75 -5.03 -1.43
N PHE A 80 -2.07 -5.47 -0.37
CA PHE A 80 -0.79 -4.94 0.05
C PHE A 80 0.34 -5.86 -0.40
N PRO A 81 1.38 -5.36 -1.09
CA PRO A 81 2.58 -6.14 -1.28
C PRO A 81 3.37 -6.23 0.03
N ALA A 82 4.53 -6.90 -0.02
CA ALA A 82 5.49 -6.84 1.07
C ALA A 82 6.03 -5.41 1.28
N LEU A 83 5.32 -4.60 2.07
CA LEU A 83 5.54 -3.16 2.16
C LEU A 83 6.90 -2.86 2.83
N GLY A 84 7.76 -2.14 2.11
CA GLY A 84 9.02 -1.63 2.64
C GLY A 84 10.14 -2.65 2.84
N THR A 85 9.90 -3.95 2.61
CA THR A 85 10.89 -5.04 2.85
C THR A 85 12.05 -5.07 1.85
N GLY A 86 11.99 -4.25 0.79
CA GLY A 86 13.08 -4.05 -0.16
C GLY A 86 14.01 -2.88 0.24
N ILE A 87 14.07 -1.86 -0.62
CA ILE A 87 15.00 -0.71 -0.49
C ILE A 87 14.84 0.04 0.84
N LEU A 88 13.64 0.02 1.43
CA LEU A 88 13.35 0.76 2.66
C LEU A 88 13.76 0.02 3.94
N ARG A 89 14.30 -1.21 3.82
CA ARG A 89 14.91 -2.02 4.89
C ARG A 89 13.98 -2.37 6.06
N TYR A 90 12.69 -2.54 5.79
CA TYR A 90 11.76 -2.98 6.82
C TYR A 90 12.04 -4.45 7.13
N PRO A 91 12.24 -4.83 8.40
CA PRO A 91 12.24 -6.23 8.79
C PRO A 91 10.91 -6.87 8.35
N PRO A 92 10.93 -8.03 7.69
CA PRO A 92 9.72 -8.66 7.18
C PRO A 92 8.61 -8.92 8.20
N ASP A 93 9.01 -9.43 9.36
CA ASP A 93 8.19 -9.67 10.54
C ASP A 93 7.52 -8.38 11.02
N ILE A 94 8.29 -7.30 11.15
CA ILE A 94 7.77 -5.99 11.56
C ILE A 94 6.82 -5.40 10.51
N SER A 95 7.13 -5.56 9.22
CA SER A 95 6.24 -5.12 8.14
C SER A 95 4.90 -5.86 8.19
N ALA A 96 4.93 -7.18 8.37
CA ALA A 96 3.73 -8.00 8.51
C ALA A 96 2.91 -7.60 9.74
N GLU A 97 3.55 -7.45 10.90
CA GLU A 97 2.91 -7.08 12.16
C GLU A 97 2.19 -5.72 12.05
N ILE A 98 2.84 -4.70 11.48
CA ILE A 98 2.23 -3.38 11.32
C ILE A 98 1.03 -3.43 10.37
N VAL A 99 1.11 -4.18 9.27
CA VAL A 99 -0.02 -4.33 8.34
C VAL A 99 -1.18 -5.05 9.02
N MET A 100 -0.91 -6.13 9.76
CA MET A 100 -1.94 -6.88 10.49
C MET A 100 -2.60 -6.03 11.58
N GLU A 101 -1.82 -5.25 12.33
CA GLU A 101 -2.36 -4.35 13.35
C GLU A 101 -3.23 -3.25 12.72
N ALA A 102 -2.82 -2.68 11.58
CA ALA A 102 -3.65 -1.71 10.86
C ALA A 102 -4.99 -2.32 10.41
N ILE A 103 -4.98 -3.55 9.92
CA ILE A 103 -6.18 -4.28 9.51
C ILE A 103 -7.09 -4.51 10.71
N ARG A 104 -6.53 -4.96 11.85
CA ARG A 104 -7.27 -5.21 13.10
C ARG A 104 -7.97 -3.93 13.57
N LEU A 105 -7.22 -2.83 13.68
CA LEU A 105 -7.76 -1.53 14.09
C LEU A 105 -8.80 -0.98 13.11
N HIS A 106 -8.66 -1.28 11.81
CA HIS A 106 -9.64 -0.87 10.81
C HIS A 106 -10.93 -1.69 10.91
N ALA A 107 -10.84 -3.00 11.14
CA ALA A 107 -12.01 -3.88 11.31
C ALA A 107 -12.87 -3.49 12.52
N GLU A 108 -12.27 -2.92 13.57
CA GLU A 108 -12.99 -2.41 14.74
C GLU A 108 -13.87 -1.17 14.45
N LYS A 109 -13.64 -0.47 13.31
CA LYS A 109 -14.35 0.78 12.99
C LYS A 109 -15.78 0.60 12.44
N ASN A 110 -16.35 -0.63 12.45
CA ASN A 110 -17.64 -0.97 11.81
C ASN A 110 -17.71 -0.51 10.34
N THR A 111 -16.66 -0.79 9.57
CA THR A 111 -16.64 -0.53 8.13
C THR A 111 -17.43 -1.59 7.36
N HIS A 112 -17.99 -1.24 6.21
CA HIS A 112 -18.94 -2.08 5.48
C HIS A 112 -18.56 -2.33 4.02
N ALA A 113 -17.74 -1.46 3.42
CA ALA A 113 -17.38 -1.58 2.02
C ALA A 113 -16.19 -2.52 1.81
N LEU A 114 -15.13 -2.38 2.59
CA LEU A 114 -13.93 -3.21 2.49
C LEU A 114 -14.14 -4.58 3.15
N GLN A 115 -14.21 -5.62 2.33
CA GLN A 115 -14.52 -6.99 2.75
C GLN A 115 -13.29 -7.89 2.81
N SER A 116 -12.23 -7.56 2.08
CA SER A 116 -11.05 -8.42 1.99
C SER A 116 -9.75 -7.62 1.89
N VAL A 117 -8.76 -8.02 2.68
CA VAL A 117 -7.40 -7.49 2.61
C VAL A 117 -6.45 -8.64 2.23
N ASN A 118 -5.75 -8.50 1.11
CA ASN A 118 -4.84 -9.52 0.62
C ASN A 118 -3.39 -9.10 0.83
N ILE A 119 -2.54 -10.00 1.34
CA ILE A 119 -1.09 -9.78 1.41
C ILE A 119 -0.44 -10.53 0.24
N VAL A 120 0.15 -9.78 -0.69
CA VAL A 120 0.77 -10.31 -1.90
C VAL A 120 2.27 -10.47 -1.67
N VAL A 121 2.67 -11.73 -1.43
CA VAL A 121 4.07 -12.11 -1.25
C VAL A 121 4.64 -12.52 -2.59
N PHE A 122 5.64 -11.77 -3.09
CA PHE A 122 6.33 -12.17 -4.31
C PHE A 122 7.13 -13.45 -4.06
N PRO A 123 7.22 -14.41 -5.00
CA PRO A 123 7.92 -15.68 -4.78
C PRO A 123 9.40 -15.55 -4.36
N LYS A 124 10.06 -14.43 -4.68
CA LYS A 124 11.42 -14.10 -4.24
C LYS A 124 11.50 -13.69 -2.76
N ASP A 125 10.36 -13.30 -2.16
CA ASP A 125 10.22 -12.80 -0.79
C ASP A 125 9.59 -13.86 0.14
N LYS A 126 9.53 -15.14 -0.27
CA LYS A 126 8.91 -16.23 0.52
C LYS A 126 9.46 -16.40 1.94
N LYS A 127 10.66 -15.90 2.24
CA LYS A 127 11.25 -15.94 3.60
C LYS A 127 10.64 -14.92 4.57
N SER A 128 9.78 -14.01 4.08
CA SER A 128 9.31 -12.83 4.80
C SER A 128 7.98 -12.98 5.55
N TYR A 129 7.18 -14.01 5.23
CA TYR A 129 5.80 -14.16 5.75
C TYR A 129 5.49 -15.56 6.26
N SER A 130 6.51 -16.35 6.59
CA SER A 130 6.35 -17.66 7.20
C SER A 130 6.66 -17.60 8.68
N GLN A 131 5.67 -17.28 9.51
CA GLN A 131 5.41 -17.88 10.83
C GLN A 131 3.93 -17.75 11.16
#